data_AF-A0A3N5PU45-F1
#
_entry.id   AF-A0A3N5PU45-F1
#
_cell.length_a   1.000
_cell.length_b   1.000
_cell.length_c   1.000
_cell.angle_alpha   90.00
_cell.angle_beta   90.00
_cell.angle_gamma   90.00
#
_symmetry.space_group_name_H-M   'P 1'
#
loop_
_entity.id
_entity.type
_entity.pdbx_description
1 polymer ?
#
loop_
_entity_poly.entity_id
_entity_poly.type
_entity_poly.pdbx_seq_one_letter_code
_entity_poly.pdbx_strand_id
1 'polypeptide(L)'
;MWNLFNWHKRKKEPVVVDTSVVLPINKVLNKLLEAWPWLNPGRLWPADTDYVMPLENELEWAVFNSPVIRYEYIDEIENCDDFALLLHADIVRRRYDEYKKGKIPENEKHPWAFGDIWYQDPVRGPHAINLCITRDKGILLIEPQGGKIRKPQKDMT
;
A
#
# COMPACT_ATOMS: atom_id res chain seq x y z
N MET A 1 -14.12 24.53 4.09
CA MET A 1 -15.15 24.42 3.02
C MET A 1 -14.61 23.45 1.98
N TRP A 2 -14.83 22.14 2.17
CA TRP A 2 -14.25 21.10 1.32
C TRP A 2 -15.13 20.88 0.09
N ASN A 3 -14.52 20.94 -1.08
CA ASN A 3 -15.19 20.84 -2.37
C ASN A 3 -15.87 19.47 -2.55
N LEU A 4 -17.22 19.48 -2.61
CA LEU A 4 -18.10 18.36 -2.94
C LEU A 4 -18.00 17.88 -4.41
N PHE A 5 -17.08 18.41 -5.21
CA PHE A 5 -16.93 18.11 -6.63
C PHE A 5 -15.89 17.02 -6.90
N ASN A 6 -16.17 15.76 -6.53
CA ASN A 6 -15.59 14.56 -7.18
C ASN A 6 -16.19 13.23 -6.65
N TRP A 7 -17.48 13.23 -6.26
CA TRP A 7 -18.12 12.07 -5.65
C TRP A 7 -18.21 10.83 -6.58
N HIS A 8 -18.09 11.00 -7.91
CA HIS A 8 -18.43 9.95 -8.90
C HIS A 8 -17.27 9.44 -9.78
N LYS A 9 -16.07 10.02 -9.72
CA LYS A 9 -15.00 9.64 -10.67
C LYS A 9 -14.16 8.50 -10.11
N ARG A 10 -14.63 7.25 -10.16
CA ARG A 10 -13.76 6.08 -9.96
C ARG A 10 -12.71 6.04 -11.08
N LYS A 11 -11.44 5.74 -10.75
CA LYS A 11 -10.45 5.42 -11.79
C LYS A 11 -10.91 4.13 -12.47
N LYS A 12 -10.84 4.08 -13.81
CA LYS A 12 -11.07 2.85 -14.57
C LYS A 12 -10.00 1.83 -14.22
N GLU A 13 -10.39 0.56 -14.11
CA GLU A 13 -9.46 -0.56 -13.88
C GLU A 13 -8.42 -0.57 -15.01
N PRO A 14 -7.12 -0.67 -14.70
CA PRO A 14 -6.08 -0.72 -15.71
C PRO A 14 -6.16 -2.03 -16.51
N VAL A 15 -5.71 -1.99 -17.77
CA VAL A 15 -5.51 -3.20 -18.57
C VAL A 15 -4.23 -3.88 -18.06
N VAL A 16 -4.39 -5.06 -17.46
CA VAL A 16 -3.28 -5.87 -16.95
C VAL A 16 -2.57 -6.53 -18.13
N VAL A 17 -1.27 -6.29 -18.27
CA VAL A 17 -0.41 -7.01 -19.21
C VAL A 17 0.44 -7.98 -18.39
N ASP A 18 0.24 -9.28 -18.62
CA ASP A 18 0.80 -10.38 -17.83
C ASP A 18 2.33 -10.29 -17.75
N THR A 19 2.84 -9.96 -16.55
CA THR A 19 4.27 -9.82 -16.19
C THR A 19 4.46 -9.81 -14.66
N SER A 20 3.59 -10.44 -13.88
CA SER A 20 3.67 -10.36 -12.41
C SER A 20 4.99 -10.91 -11.88
N VAL A 21 5.60 -10.14 -10.98
CA VAL A 21 6.83 -10.54 -10.30
C VAL A 21 6.45 -10.91 -8.88
N VAL A 22 6.34 -12.22 -8.64
CA VAL A 22 6.28 -12.78 -7.29
C VAL A 22 7.69 -12.75 -6.70
N LEU A 23 7.85 -12.11 -5.55
CA LEU A 23 9.09 -12.01 -4.82
C LEU A 23 9.02 -12.83 -3.52
N PRO A 24 10.02 -13.67 -3.25
CA PRO A 24 10.15 -14.28 -1.93
C PRO A 24 10.48 -13.22 -0.88
N ILE A 25 10.11 -13.48 0.37
CA ILE A 25 10.18 -12.52 1.46
C ILE A 25 11.58 -11.94 1.67
N ASN A 26 12.63 -12.74 1.50
CA ASN A 26 14.01 -12.25 1.62
C ASN A 26 14.33 -11.13 0.60
N LYS A 27 13.75 -11.18 -0.60
CA LYS A 27 13.92 -10.12 -1.62
C LYS A 27 13.13 -8.87 -1.26
N VAL A 28 11.95 -9.01 -0.66
CA VAL A 28 11.17 -7.88 -0.13
C VAL A 28 11.95 -7.18 0.99
N LEU A 29 12.44 -7.94 1.97
CA LEU A 29 13.23 -7.40 3.08
C LEU A 29 14.51 -6.72 2.58
N ASN A 30 15.23 -7.33 1.64
CA ASN A 30 16.42 -6.71 1.06
C ASN A 30 16.11 -5.37 0.37
N LYS A 31 15.00 -5.28 -0.37
CA LYS A 31 14.58 -4.00 -0.98
C LYS A 31 14.31 -2.91 0.06
N LEU A 32 13.68 -3.28 1.19
CA LEU A 32 13.43 -2.35 2.29
C LEU A 32 14.75 -1.89 2.94
N LEU A 33 15.67 -2.82 3.21
CA LEU A 33 16.98 -2.52 3.80
C LEU A 33 17.91 -1.76 2.84
N GLU A 34 17.81 -1.97 1.53
CA GLU A 34 18.53 -1.16 0.53
C GLU A 34 18.04 0.28 0.52
N ALA A 35 16.72 0.48 0.63
CA ALA A 35 16.13 1.82 0.67
C ALA A 35 16.36 2.54 1.99
N TRP A 36 16.36 1.79 3.10
CA TRP A 36 16.57 2.31 4.44
C TRP A 36 17.54 1.40 5.22
N PRO A 37 18.87 1.55 5.02
CA PRO A 37 19.88 0.69 5.64
C PRO A 37 19.92 0.78 7.17
N TRP A 38 19.32 1.82 7.74
CA TRP A 38 19.22 2.05 9.17
C TRP A 38 18.01 1.34 9.81
N LEU A 39 17.11 0.74 9.02
CA LEU A 39 15.99 -0.05 9.57
C LEU A 39 16.53 -1.22 10.38
N ASN A 40 16.00 -1.38 11.59
CA ASN A 40 16.27 -2.55 12.40
C ASN A 40 15.51 -3.77 11.83
N PRO A 41 16.18 -4.83 11.36
CA PRO A 41 15.51 -6.01 10.83
C PRO A 41 14.59 -6.69 11.85
N GLY A 42 14.85 -6.55 13.15
CA GLY A 42 13.98 -7.03 14.23
C GLY A 42 12.66 -6.26 14.39
N ARG A 43 12.45 -5.22 13.59
CA ARG A 43 11.19 -4.45 13.50
C ARG A 43 10.50 -4.60 12.13
N LEU A 44 10.81 -5.67 11.41
CA LEU A 44 10.14 -6.04 10.17
C LEU A 44 9.37 -7.34 10.43
N TRP A 45 8.05 -7.31 10.24
CA TRP A 45 7.16 -8.44 10.53
C TRP A 45 6.44 -8.89 9.25
N PRO A 46 7.11 -9.66 8.39
CA PRO A 46 6.43 -10.22 7.24
C PRO A 46 5.44 -11.32 7.65
N ALA A 47 4.25 -11.26 7.07
CA ALA A 47 3.17 -12.22 7.32
C ALA A 47 3.20 -13.44 6.39
N ASP A 48 3.86 -13.34 5.23
CA ASP A 48 3.82 -14.34 4.15
C ASP A 48 5.22 -14.63 3.62
N THR A 49 5.37 -15.76 2.91
CA THR A 49 6.64 -16.16 2.30
C THR A 49 6.91 -15.51 0.96
N ASP A 50 5.86 -15.11 0.24
CA ASP A 50 5.94 -14.63 -1.15
C ASP A 50 4.92 -13.51 -1.37
N TYR A 51 5.32 -12.51 -2.17
CA TYR A 51 4.56 -11.30 -2.39
C TYR A 51 4.56 -10.91 -3.86
N VAL A 52 3.42 -10.48 -4.39
CA VAL A 52 3.31 -9.93 -5.75
C VAL A 52 3.65 -8.44 -5.72
N MET A 53 4.51 -7.99 -6.63
CA MET A 53 4.72 -6.56 -6.88
C MET A 53 3.73 -6.05 -7.93
N PRO A 54 2.74 -5.21 -7.56
CA PRO A 54 1.87 -4.58 -8.54
C PRO A 54 2.61 -3.52 -9.37
N LEU A 55 2.00 -3.06 -10.44
CA LEU A 55 2.34 -1.78 -11.07
C LEU A 55 1.86 -0.60 -10.22
N GLU A 56 2.51 0.54 -10.39
CA GLU A 56 2.03 1.81 -9.84
C GLU A 56 0.57 2.09 -10.23
N ASN A 57 0.17 1.86 -11.49
CA ASN A 57 -1.21 2.14 -11.92
C ASN A 57 -2.26 1.19 -11.29
N GLU A 58 -1.90 -0.06 -11.00
CA GLU A 58 -2.75 -1.04 -10.28
C GLU A 58 -2.91 -0.60 -8.82
N LEU A 59 -1.81 -0.22 -8.17
CA LEU A 59 -1.81 0.34 -6.82
C LEU A 59 -2.66 1.62 -6.75
N GLU A 60 -2.42 2.58 -7.63
CA GLU A 60 -3.17 3.83 -7.70
C GLU A 60 -4.66 3.58 -7.89
N TRP A 61 -5.02 2.64 -8.75
CA TRP A 61 -6.41 2.28 -8.95
C TRP A 61 -7.03 1.70 -7.68
N ALA A 62 -6.35 0.76 -7.02
CA ALA A 62 -6.86 0.10 -5.83
C ALA A 62 -7.04 1.09 -4.67
N VAL A 63 -6.02 1.91 -4.39
CA VAL A 63 -6.05 2.94 -3.34
C VAL A 63 -7.14 3.98 -3.63
N PHE A 64 -7.19 4.53 -4.85
CA PHE A 64 -8.16 5.57 -5.19
C PHE A 64 -9.62 5.09 -5.13
N ASN A 65 -9.84 3.79 -5.36
CA ASN A 65 -11.16 3.17 -5.27
C ASN A 65 -11.46 2.59 -3.89
N SER A 66 -10.54 2.67 -2.92
CA SER A 66 -10.79 2.29 -1.54
C SER A 66 -11.82 3.22 -0.90
N PRO A 67 -12.79 2.72 -0.13
CA PRO A 67 -13.66 3.59 0.67
C PRO A 67 -12.86 4.31 1.77
N VAL A 68 -11.76 3.71 2.23
CA VAL A 68 -10.96 4.18 3.37
C VAL A 68 -10.44 5.59 3.17
N ILE A 69 -10.03 5.95 1.95
CA ILE A 69 -9.48 7.29 1.67
C ILE A 69 -10.49 8.43 1.84
N ARG A 70 -11.77 8.09 2.09
CA ARG A 70 -12.90 9.02 2.22
C ARG A 70 -13.50 9.03 3.62
N TYR A 71 -13.00 8.20 4.53
CA TYR A 71 -13.45 8.22 5.91
C TYR A 71 -13.06 9.54 6.57
N GLU A 72 -13.85 9.94 7.56
CA GLU A 72 -13.60 11.15 8.33
C GLU A 72 -12.56 10.84 9.40
N TYR A 73 -11.52 11.66 9.49
CA TYR A 73 -10.58 11.57 10.60
C TYR A 73 -11.29 11.96 11.90
N ILE A 74 -11.26 11.07 12.89
CA ILE A 74 -11.75 11.36 14.23
C ILE A 74 -10.64 10.95 15.21
N ASP A 75 -10.12 11.94 15.93
CA ASP A 75 -9.00 11.75 16.86
C ASP A 75 -9.30 10.62 17.86
N GLU A 76 -8.33 9.72 18.06
CA GLU A 76 -8.40 8.54 18.94
C GLU A 76 -9.51 7.50 18.62
N ILE A 77 -10.32 7.71 17.57
CA ILE A 77 -11.39 6.78 17.14
C ILE A 77 -11.06 6.16 15.79
N GLU A 78 -10.63 7.00 14.84
CA GLU A 78 -10.20 6.59 13.52
C GLU A 78 -9.09 7.56 13.08
N ASN A 79 -7.87 7.25 13.51
CA ASN A 79 -6.70 8.11 13.34
C ASN A 79 -5.72 7.52 12.30
N CYS A 80 -4.46 7.96 12.27
CA CYS A 80 -3.50 7.50 11.27
C CYS A 80 -3.31 5.97 11.21
N ASP A 81 -3.29 5.27 12.35
CA ASP A 81 -3.06 3.83 12.37
C ASP A 81 -4.29 3.03 11.96
N ASP A 82 -5.50 3.48 12.32
CA ASP A 82 -6.74 2.87 11.83
C ASP A 82 -6.87 2.98 10.30
N PHE A 83 -6.58 4.15 9.73
CA PHE A 83 -6.63 4.36 8.28
C PHE A 83 -5.63 3.45 7.55
N ALA A 84 -4.41 3.30 8.08
CA ALA A 84 -3.41 2.40 7.49
C ALA A 84 -3.89 0.95 7.54
N LEU A 85 -4.36 0.49 8.70
CA LEU A 85 -4.87 -0.85 8.92
C LEU A 85 -6.08 -1.17 8.01
N LEU A 86 -7.05 -0.25 7.93
CA LEU A 86 -8.24 -0.42 7.11
C LEU A 86 -7.91 -0.44 5.61
N LEU A 87 -6.99 0.41 5.15
CA LEU A 87 -6.57 0.39 3.75
C LEU A 87 -5.87 -0.93 3.42
N HIS A 88 -4.99 -1.43 4.28
CA HIS A 88 -4.36 -2.74 4.12
C HIS A 88 -5.40 -3.85 4.02
N ALA A 89 -6.37 -3.89 4.93
CA ALA A 89 -7.45 -4.87 4.90
C ALA A 89 -8.29 -4.81 3.61
N ASP A 90 -8.61 -3.61 3.11
CA ASP A 90 -9.34 -3.42 1.86
C ASP A 90 -8.55 -3.93 0.64
N ILE A 91 -7.24 -3.67 0.57
CA ILE A 91 -6.37 -4.17 -0.50
C ILE A 91 -6.32 -5.70 -0.49
N VAL A 92 -6.13 -6.33 0.68
CA VAL A 92 -6.15 -7.79 0.83
C VAL A 92 -7.49 -8.36 0.38
N ARG A 93 -8.59 -7.74 0.81
CA ARG A 93 -9.94 -8.19 0.45
C ARG A 93 -10.20 -8.10 -1.05
N ARG A 94 -9.82 -6.99 -1.69
CA ARG A 94 -9.93 -6.80 -3.15
C ARG A 94 -9.20 -7.89 -3.90
N ARG A 95 -7.95 -8.16 -3.53
CA ARG A 95 -7.13 -9.17 -4.18
C ARG A 95 -7.73 -10.57 -4.03
N TYR A 96 -8.23 -10.91 -2.84
CA TYR A 96 -8.98 -12.16 -2.64
C TYR A 96 -10.20 -12.26 -3.55
N ASP A 97 -11.02 -11.20 -3.62
CA ASP A 97 -12.24 -11.18 -4.44
C ASP A 97 -11.93 -11.26 -5.95
N GLU A 98 -10.83 -10.65 -6.41
CA GLU A 98 -10.35 -10.74 -7.80
C GLU A 98 -9.88 -12.15 -8.15
N TYR A 99 -9.14 -12.81 -7.26
CA TYR A 99 -8.77 -14.22 -7.41
C TYR A 99 -10.01 -15.13 -7.48
N LYS A 100 -10.98 -14.93 -6.57
CA LYS A 100 -12.25 -15.70 -6.57
C LYS A 100 -13.07 -15.51 -7.86
N LYS A 101 -12.91 -14.39 -8.55
CA LYS A 101 -13.54 -14.09 -9.84
C LYS A 101 -12.73 -14.58 -11.05
N GLY A 102 -11.57 -15.22 -10.84
CA GLY A 102 -10.69 -15.69 -11.91
C GLY A 102 -9.95 -14.58 -12.64
N LYS A 103 -9.82 -13.38 -12.03
CA LYS A 103 -9.06 -12.26 -12.61
C LYS A 103 -7.56 -12.35 -12.32
N ILE A 104 -7.18 -13.08 -11.28
CA ILE A 104 -5.78 -13.29 -10.89
C ILE A 104 -5.41 -14.73 -11.23
N PRO A 105 -4.30 -14.96 -11.95
CA PRO A 105 -3.86 -16.30 -12.29
C PRO A 105 -3.33 -17.06 -11.05
N GLU A 106 -3.33 -18.39 -11.09
CA GLU A 106 -2.99 -19.22 -9.91
C GLU A 106 -1.56 -18.98 -9.40
N ASN A 107 -0.61 -18.67 -10.30
CA ASN A 107 0.77 -18.32 -9.95
C ASN A 107 0.92 -16.95 -9.27
N GLU A 108 -0.16 -16.17 -9.16
CA GLU A 108 -0.19 -14.88 -8.48
C GLU A 108 -1.02 -14.89 -7.20
N LYS A 109 -1.40 -16.07 -6.72
CA LYS A 109 -2.18 -16.28 -5.49
C LYS A 109 -1.35 -16.02 -4.23
N HIS A 110 -0.88 -14.80 -4.12
CA HIS A 110 -0.06 -14.25 -3.05
C HIS A 110 -0.54 -12.83 -2.75
N PRO A 111 -0.36 -12.31 -1.53
CA PRO A 111 -0.66 -10.91 -1.24
C PRO A 111 0.20 -9.97 -2.09
N TRP A 112 -0.24 -8.72 -2.24
CA TRP A 112 0.67 -7.68 -2.71
C TRP A 112 1.76 -7.42 -1.69
N ALA A 113 2.94 -6.99 -2.16
CA ALA A 113 4.00 -6.41 -1.32
C ALA A 113 3.56 -5.04 -0.77
N PHE A 114 2.47 -5.04 -0.02
CA PHE A 114 1.78 -3.91 0.58
C PHE A 114 1.76 -4.13 2.09
N GLY A 115 1.98 -3.09 2.88
CA GLY A 115 1.94 -3.20 4.33
C GLY A 115 1.98 -1.85 5.00
N ASP A 116 2.15 -1.88 6.32
CA ASP A 116 2.00 -0.72 7.19
C ASP A 116 3.37 -0.32 7.75
N ILE A 117 3.61 0.99 7.89
CA ILE A 117 4.78 1.51 8.59
C ILE A 117 4.36 2.51 9.65
N TRP A 118 5.09 2.44 10.76
CA TRP A 118 5.00 3.37 11.88
C TRP A 118 6.31 4.11 11.94
N TYR A 119 6.28 5.43 11.85
CA TYR A 119 7.49 6.25 11.85
C TYR A 119 7.27 7.55 12.61
N GLN A 120 8.38 8.21 12.94
CA GLN A 120 8.37 9.53 13.54
C GLN A 120 8.31 10.58 12.42
N ASP A 121 7.14 11.16 12.17
CA ASP A 121 7.04 12.29 11.25
C ASP A 121 7.60 13.55 11.92
N PRO A 122 8.43 14.34 11.21
CA PRO A 122 9.08 15.52 11.79
C PRO A 122 8.09 16.66 12.10
N VAL A 123 6.90 16.65 11.49
CA VAL A 123 5.89 17.70 11.67
C VAL A 123 4.73 17.20 12.52
N ARG A 124 4.25 15.96 12.28
CA ARG A 124 3.03 15.44 12.89
C ARG A 124 3.25 14.64 14.18
N GLY A 125 4.48 14.21 14.46
CA GLY A 125 4.74 13.27 15.53
C GLY A 125 4.70 11.81 15.04
N PRO A 126 4.44 10.83 15.93
CA PRO A 126 4.19 9.45 15.52
C PRO A 126 3.10 9.38 14.45
N HIS A 127 3.38 8.72 13.34
CA HIS A 127 2.45 8.63 12.21
C HIS A 127 2.49 7.23 11.60
N ALA A 128 1.33 6.75 11.16
CA ALA A 128 1.18 5.50 10.44
C ALA A 128 0.73 5.75 9.00
N ILE A 129 1.39 5.09 8.05
CA ILE A 129 1.05 5.12 6.62
C ILE A 129 1.24 3.73 6.02
N ASN A 130 0.78 3.53 4.79
CA ASN A 130 1.08 2.28 4.09
C ASN A 130 2.30 2.44 3.17
N LEU A 131 2.90 1.30 2.83
CA LEU A 131 3.97 1.15 1.84
C LEU A 131 3.53 0.13 0.79
N CYS A 132 4.01 0.28 -0.45
CA CYS A 132 3.91 -0.75 -1.46
C CYS A 132 5.19 -0.84 -2.29
N ILE A 133 5.68 -2.04 -2.55
CA ILE A 133 6.78 -2.28 -3.48
C ILE A 133 6.20 -2.61 -4.86
N THR A 134 6.31 -1.65 -5.78
CA THR A 134 5.86 -1.79 -7.16
C THR A 134 6.97 -2.28 -8.07
N ARG A 135 6.61 -2.99 -9.15
CA ARG A 135 7.58 -3.53 -10.11
C ARG A 135 8.21 -2.47 -11.00
N ASP A 136 7.54 -1.34 -11.22
CA ASP A 136 7.95 -0.28 -12.15
C ASP A 136 8.48 1.00 -11.48
N LYS A 137 8.11 1.28 -10.21
CA LYS A 137 8.58 2.47 -9.47
C LYS A 137 9.35 2.16 -8.19
N GLY A 138 9.43 0.90 -7.78
CA GLY A 138 10.01 0.51 -6.50
C GLY A 138 9.09 0.84 -5.34
N ILE A 139 9.66 1.27 -4.22
CA ILE A 139 8.90 1.57 -3.00
C ILE A 139 8.10 2.86 -3.19
N LEU A 140 6.81 2.79 -2.87
CA LEU A 140 5.89 3.91 -2.78
C LEU A 140 5.29 3.95 -1.37
N LEU A 141 5.08 5.16 -0.86
CA LEU A 141 4.40 5.44 0.38
C LEU A 141 3.00 5.97 0.06
N ILE A 142 2.02 5.52 0.83
CA ILE A 142 0.62 5.87 0.65
C ILE A 142 0.14 6.50 1.94
N GLU A 143 -0.23 7.78 1.87
CA GLU A 143 -1.03 8.43 2.91
C GLU A 143 -2.48 7.95 2.75
N PRO A 144 -2.96 7.05 3.61
CA PRO A 144 -4.31 6.49 3.47
C PRO A 144 -5.39 7.56 3.63
N GLN A 145 -5.12 8.65 4.36
CA GLN A 145 -6.02 9.79 4.45
C GLN A 145 -5.98 10.60 3.14
N GLY A 146 -7.01 10.44 2.30
CA GLY A 146 -7.09 11.09 0.99
C GLY A 146 -6.28 10.42 -0.13
N GLY A 147 -5.62 9.30 0.15
CA GLY A 147 -5.04 8.40 -0.87
C GLY A 147 -3.85 8.98 -1.64
N LYS A 148 -3.03 9.82 -1.00
CA LYS A 148 -1.86 10.43 -1.66
C LYS A 148 -0.71 9.41 -1.73
N ILE A 149 -0.24 9.14 -2.94
CA ILE A 149 0.89 8.23 -3.19
C ILE A 149 2.14 9.07 -3.51
N ARG A 150 3.29 8.71 -2.93
CA ARG A 150 4.57 9.39 -3.12
C ARG A 150 5.74 8.42 -3.05
N LYS A 151 6.88 8.77 -3.64
CA LYS A 151 8.13 8.07 -3.35
C LYS A 151 8.64 8.43 -1.95
N PRO A 152 9.40 7.53 -1.28
CA PRO A 152 10.18 7.88 -0.11
C PRO A 152 11.07 9.09 -0.39
N GLN A 153 11.17 10.00 0.58
CA GLN A 153 12.23 11.01 0.56
C GLN A 153 13.53 10.35 1.02
N LYS A 154 14.67 10.73 0.43
CA LYS A 154 15.99 10.16 0.76
C LYS A 154 16.35 10.26 2.25
N ASP A 155 15.78 11.24 2.94
CA ASP A 155 16.14 11.59 4.30
C ASP A 155 15.05 11.20 5.31
N MET A 156 14.12 10.30 4.93
CA MET A 156 13.28 9.66 5.94
C MET A 156 14.19 8.83 6.84
N THR A 157 14.35 9.29 8.09
CA THR A 157 15.06 8.65 9.20
C THR A 157 14.09 8.46 10.35
#